data_AF-A0A136KWZ6-F1
#
_entry.id   AF-A0A136KWZ6-F1
#
_cell.length_a   1.000
_cell.length_b   1.000
_cell.length_c   1.000
_cell.angle_alpha   90.00
_cell.angle_beta   90.00
_cell.angle_gamma   90.00
#
_symmetry.space_group_name_H-M   'P 1'
#
loop_
_entity.id
_entity.type
_entity.pdbx_description
1 polymer ?
#
loop_
_entity_poly.entity_id
_entity_poly.type
_entity_poly.pdbx_seq_one_letter_code
_entity_poly.pdbx_strand_id
1 'polypeptide(L)'
;MISDEAVGPLFDGRACDPLREAGYAAHPFRIPPGEEHKTLATVSRVYDFLIDHRVERSDFVVCLGGGVVTDLAGFAAATCLRGIDFVHVPTSLLAMADAAIGGKTGSTIPGERTSSGHSPSPGPS
;
A
#
# COMPACT_ATOMS: atom_id res chain seq x y z
N MET A 1 2.43 5.00 -4.91
CA MET A 1 1.39 4.05 -5.40
C MET A 1 2.06 3.14 -6.40
N ILE A 2 2.08 1.82 -6.16
CA ILE A 2 2.65 0.83 -7.08
C ILE A 2 1.52 -0.04 -7.61
N SER A 3 1.37 -0.11 -8.93
CA SER A 3 0.37 -0.92 -9.62
C SER A 3 1.00 -1.69 -10.78
N ASP A 4 0.25 -2.60 -11.41
CA ASP A 4 0.68 -3.15 -12.71
C ASP A 4 0.15 -2.31 -13.89
N GLU A 5 0.75 -2.49 -15.06
CA GLU A 5 0.39 -1.73 -16.28
C GLU A 5 -1.05 -1.98 -16.77
N ALA A 6 -1.71 -3.08 -16.38
CA ALA A 6 -3.10 -3.34 -16.73
C ALA A 6 -4.07 -2.65 -15.77
N VAL A 7 -3.75 -2.61 -14.48
CA VAL A 7 -4.59 -2.01 -13.41
C VAL A 7 -4.37 -0.50 -13.31
N GLY A 8 -3.13 -0.02 -13.41
CA GLY A 8 -2.77 1.37 -13.18
C GLY A 8 -3.59 2.39 -13.98
N PRO A 9 -3.73 2.25 -15.32
CA PRO A 9 -4.53 3.19 -16.12
C PRO A 9 -6.00 3.33 -15.67
N LEU A 10 -6.56 2.30 -15.02
CA LEU A 10 -7.97 2.28 -14.60
C LEU A 10 -8.18 2.88 -13.22
N PHE A 11 -7.17 2.80 -12.34
CA PHE A 11 -7.35 3.08 -10.92
C PHE A 11 -6.36 4.09 -10.32
N ASP A 12 -5.24 4.42 -11.00
CA ASP A 12 -4.22 5.34 -10.46
C ASP A 12 -4.83 6.69 -10.04
N GLY A 13 -5.72 7.26 -10.87
CA GLY A 13 -6.43 8.51 -10.53
C GLY A 13 -7.30 8.33 -9.29
N ARG A 14 -8.18 7.33 -9.29
CA ARG A 14 -9.07 7.04 -8.15
C ARG A 14 -8.33 6.74 -6.85
N ALA A 15 -7.09 6.27 -6.93
CA ALA A 15 -6.27 5.94 -5.78
C ALA A 15 -5.36 7.10 -5.34
N CYS A 16 -4.82 7.89 -6.27
CA CYS A 16 -3.95 9.03 -5.96
C CYS A 16 -4.72 10.32 -5.67
N ASP A 17 -5.87 10.56 -6.30
CA ASP A 17 -6.58 11.83 -6.19
C ASP A 17 -7.08 12.11 -4.77
N PRO A 18 -7.72 11.15 -4.05
CA PRO A 18 -8.10 11.36 -2.66
C PRO A 18 -6.91 11.60 -1.73
N LEU A 19 -5.76 10.97 -2.02
CA LEU A 19 -4.52 11.18 -1.25
C LEU A 19 -3.98 12.61 -1.47
N ARG A 20 -4.01 13.09 -2.71
CA ARG A 20 -3.61 14.46 -3.05
C ARG A 20 -4.54 15.49 -2.42
N GLU A 21 -5.84 15.24 -2.44
CA GLU A 21 -6.85 16.08 -1.77
C GLU A 21 -6.64 16.12 -0.25
N ALA A 22 -6.20 15.01 0.35
CA ALA A 22 -5.80 14.94 1.75
C ALA A 22 -4.42 15.58 2.05
N GLY A 23 -3.75 16.14 1.05
CA GLY A 23 -2.48 16.87 1.21
C GLY A 23 -1.22 16.01 1.03
N TYR A 24 -1.33 14.74 0.63
CA TYR A 24 -0.17 13.88 0.37
C TYR A 24 0.38 14.06 -1.05
N ALA A 25 1.71 13.97 -1.19
CA ALA A 25 2.36 13.85 -2.49
C ALA A 25 2.21 12.41 -3.01
N ALA A 26 1.17 12.13 -3.80
CA ALA A 26 0.91 10.79 -4.34
C ALA A 26 1.41 10.64 -5.80
N HIS A 27 2.32 9.69 -6.00
CA HIS A 27 2.92 9.38 -7.31
C HIS A 27 2.63 7.92 -7.72
N PRO A 28 2.09 7.66 -8.92
CA PRO A 28 1.90 6.32 -9.44
C PRO A 28 3.17 5.79 -10.12
N PHE A 29 3.44 4.51 -9.90
CA PHE A 29 4.46 3.73 -10.59
C PHE A 29 3.88 2.40 -11.03
N ARG A 30 4.16 2.01 -12.27
CA ARG A 30 3.62 0.80 -12.88
C ARG A 30 4.72 -0.20 -13.14
N ILE A 31 4.48 -1.45 -12.74
CA ILE A 31 5.34 -2.59 -13.08
C ILE A 31 4.69 -3.45 -14.18
N PRO A 32 5.48 -4.15 -15.00
CA PRO A 32 4.92 -5.09 -15.96
C PRO A 32 4.13 -6.21 -15.24
N PRO A 33 2.98 -6.64 -15.78
CA PRO A 33 2.20 -7.75 -15.20
C PRO A 33 2.86 -9.10 -15.49
N GLY A 34 2.54 -10.13 -14.69
CA GLY A 34 2.96 -11.52 -14.92
C GLY A 34 4.04 -12.03 -13.96
N GLU A 35 4.01 -13.32 -13.66
CA GLU A 35 4.95 -13.98 -12.73
C GLU A 35 6.39 -13.95 -13.25
N GLU A 36 6.60 -13.89 -14.57
CA GLU A 36 7.92 -13.73 -15.18
C GLU A 36 8.61 -12.42 -14.80
N HIS A 37 7.82 -11.42 -14.38
CA HIS A 37 8.32 -10.14 -13.88
C HIS A 37 8.55 -10.12 -12.37
N LYS A 38 8.34 -11.26 -11.68
CA LYS A 38 8.64 -11.45 -10.25
C LYS A 38 10.15 -11.62 -10.01
N THR A 39 10.90 -10.57 -10.33
CA THR A 39 12.35 -10.57 -10.32
C THR A 39 12.90 -9.46 -9.42
N LEU A 40 14.14 -9.64 -8.93
CA LEU A 40 14.84 -8.60 -8.20
C LEU A 40 15.10 -7.35 -9.06
N ALA A 41 15.15 -7.47 -10.38
CA ALA A 41 15.25 -6.32 -11.28
C ALA A 41 13.99 -5.45 -11.20
N THR A 42 12.80 -6.06 -11.16
CA THR A 42 11.54 -5.32 -10.96
C THR A 42 11.50 -4.66 -9.59
N VAL A 43 11.95 -5.37 -8.53
CA VAL A 43 12.08 -4.78 -7.18
C VAL A 43 13.04 -3.59 -7.19
N SER A 44 14.19 -3.70 -7.88
CA SER A 44 15.16 -2.60 -8.01
C SER A 44 14.53 -1.36 -8.61
N ARG A 45 13.72 -1.51 -9.66
CA ARG A 45 12.99 -0.38 -10.26
C ARG A 45 12.01 0.27 -9.28
N VAL A 46 11.40 -0.51 -8.40
CA VAL A 46 10.56 0.03 -7.32
C VAL A 46 11.42 0.82 -6.33
N TYR A 47 12.61 0.33 -5.95
CA TYR A 47 13.52 1.12 -5.09
C TYR A 47 13.95 2.42 -5.74
N ASP A 48 14.36 2.39 -7.02
CA ASP A 48 14.77 3.57 -7.75
C ASP A 48 13.64 4.61 -7.74
N PHE A 49 12.41 4.18 -8.00
CA PHE A 49 11.23 5.04 -7.91
C PHE A 49 11.02 5.64 -6.51
N LEU A 50 11.15 4.86 -5.45
CA LEU A 50 11.00 5.35 -4.07
C LEU A 50 12.11 6.36 -3.72
N ILE A 51 13.34 6.11 -4.15
CA ILE A 51 14.49 6.99 -3.92
C ILE A 51 14.35 8.29 -4.70
N ASP A 52 13.95 8.23 -5.98
CA ASP A 52 13.76 9.39 -6.83
C ASP A 52 12.69 10.35 -6.29
N HIS A 53 11.66 9.79 -5.65
CA HIS A 53 10.60 10.56 -5.00
C HIS A 53 10.90 10.92 -3.54
N ARG A 54 12.11 10.60 -3.06
CA ARG A 54 12.58 10.87 -1.70
C ARG A 54 11.64 10.34 -0.63
N VAL A 55 11.10 9.14 -0.84
CA VAL A 55 10.24 8.48 0.14
C VAL A 55 11.03 8.26 1.42
N GLU A 56 10.46 8.70 2.54
CA GLU A 56 11.00 8.56 3.89
C GLU A 56 10.26 7.47 4.67
N ARG A 57 10.74 7.17 5.88
CA ARG A 57 10.13 6.13 6.73
C ARG A 57 8.72 6.49 7.23
N SER A 58 8.36 7.77 7.24
CA SER A 58 7.03 8.26 7.60
C SER A 58 6.02 8.19 6.46
N ASP A 59 6.49 7.93 5.24
CA ASP A 59 5.62 7.74 4.09
C ASP A 59 5.07 6.32 4.04
N PHE A 60 4.19 6.07 3.08
CA PHE A 60 3.61 4.75 2.88
C PHE A 60 3.51 4.36 1.41
N VAL A 61 3.56 3.06 1.17
CA VAL A 61 3.39 2.46 -0.17
C VAL A 61 2.01 1.83 -0.28
N VAL A 62 1.27 2.20 -1.32
CA VAL A 62 0.02 1.52 -1.68
C VAL A 62 0.31 0.52 -2.79
N CYS A 63 0.09 -0.77 -2.53
CA CYS A 63 0.29 -1.87 -3.46
C CYS A 63 -1.06 -2.24 -4.10
N LEU A 64 -1.35 -1.69 -5.29
CA LEU A 64 -2.64 -1.82 -5.98
C LEU A 64 -2.53 -2.79 -7.16
N GLY A 65 -3.00 -4.03 -6.99
CA GLY A 65 -2.92 -5.01 -8.08
C GLY A 65 -3.16 -6.44 -7.64
N GLY A 66 -2.83 -7.39 -8.51
CA GLY A 66 -2.85 -8.82 -8.18
C GLY A 66 -1.67 -9.27 -7.31
N GLY A 67 -1.52 -10.58 -7.14
CA GLY A 67 -0.50 -11.19 -6.28
C GLY A 67 0.94 -10.76 -6.60
N VAL A 68 1.27 -10.64 -7.88
CA VAL A 68 2.60 -10.16 -8.33
C VAL A 68 2.91 -8.76 -7.80
N VAL A 69 1.95 -7.83 -7.91
CA VAL A 69 2.12 -6.45 -7.44
C VAL A 69 2.26 -6.42 -5.92
N THR A 70 1.36 -7.10 -5.20
CA THR A 70 1.38 -7.12 -3.74
C THR A 70 2.66 -7.76 -3.19
N ASP A 71 3.16 -8.81 -3.83
CA ASP A 71 4.42 -9.45 -3.44
C ASP A 71 5.62 -8.54 -3.67
N LEU A 72 5.76 -7.99 -4.89
CA LEU A 72 6.94 -7.20 -5.25
C LEU A 72 6.95 -5.85 -4.53
N ALA A 73 5.83 -5.14 -4.52
CA ALA A 73 5.72 -3.83 -3.87
C ALA A 73 5.73 -3.96 -2.35
N GLY A 74 5.06 -4.97 -1.79
CA GLY A 74 5.10 -5.26 -0.36
C GLY A 74 6.50 -5.66 0.11
N PHE A 75 7.19 -6.51 -0.66
CA PHE A 75 8.59 -6.86 -0.37
C PHE A 75 9.50 -5.63 -0.43
N ALA A 76 9.38 -4.80 -1.49
CA ALA A 76 10.16 -3.58 -1.61
C ALA A 76 9.90 -2.62 -0.44
N ALA A 77 8.64 -2.40 -0.05
CA ALA A 77 8.29 -1.53 1.06
C ALA A 77 8.82 -2.06 2.41
N ALA A 78 8.71 -3.37 2.66
CA ALA A 78 9.18 -4.00 3.89
C ALA A 78 10.71 -3.97 4.06
N THR A 79 11.46 -3.87 2.96
CA THR A 79 12.93 -3.94 2.96
C THR A 79 13.59 -2.58 2.74
N CYS A 80 12.93 -1.66 2.03
CA CYS A 80 13.40 -0.29 1.84
C CYS A 80 13.45 0.45 3.19
N LEU A 81 14.51 1.23 3.45
CA LEU A 81 14.70 2.01 4.69
C LEU A 81 14.49 1.23 6.02
N ARG A 82 14.69 -0.10 6.00
CA ARG A 82 14.37 -1.03 7.12
C ARG A 82 12.87 -1.14 7.44
N GLY A 83 12.02 -0.92 6.45
CA GLY A 83 10.57 -1.02 6.54
C GLY A 83 9.90 0.35 6.48
N ILE A 84 9.15 0.56 5.40
CA ILE A 84 8.20 1.66 5.19
C ILE A 84 6.80 1.07 5.35
N ASP A 85 5.85 1.86 5.87
CA ASP A 85 4.47 1.42 5.98
C ASP A 85 3.88 1.11 4.60
N PHE A 86 3.05 0.08 4.50
CA PHE A 86 2.39 -0.23 3.23
C PHE A 86 0.99 -0.83 3.43
N VAL A 87 0.15 -0.64 2.41
CA VAL A 87 -1.21 -1.17 2.37
C VAL A 87 -1.42 -1.93 1.07
N HIS A 88 -1.99 -3.13 1.18
CA HIS A 88 -2.39 -3.93 0.03
C HIS A 88 -3.80 -3.54 -0.39
N VAL A 89 -3.96 -3.22 -1.66
CA VAL A 89 -5.26 -3.04 -2.34
C VAL A 89 -5.35 -4.11 -3.43
N PRO A 90 -5.62 -5.37 -3.04
CA PRO A 90 -5.64 -6.49 -3.97
C PRO A 90 -6.79 -6.37 -4.97
N THR A 91 -6.50 -6.52 -6.26
CA THR A 91 -7.51 -6.45 -7.34
C THR A 91 -7.89 -7.83 -7.90
N SER A 92 -7.22 -8.89 -7.47
CA SER A 92 -7.58 -10.28 -7.81
C SER A 92 -8.17 -11.04 -6.61
N LEU A 93 -9.08 -11.98 -6.88
CA LEU A 93 -9.76 -12.74 -5.82
C LEU A 93 -8.79 -13.57 -4.97
N LEU A 94 -7.77 -14.15 -5.60
CA LEU A 94 -6.72 -14.89 -4.90
C LEU A 94 -5.89 -13.95 -4.02
N ALA A 95 -5.50 -12.78 -4.53
CA ALA A 95 -4.78 -11.78 -3.74
C ALA A 95 -5.64 -11.22 -2.59
N MET A 96 -6.96 -11.10 -2.77
CA MET A 96 -7.89 -10.71 -1.70
C MET A 96 -7.96 -11.77 -0.60
N ALA A 97 -8.00 -13.05 -0.95
CA ALA A 97 -8.01 -14.15 0.02
C ALA A 97 -6.71 -14.21 0.83
N ASP A 98 -5.56 -14.07 0.16
CA ASP A 98 -4.24 -14.07 0.81
C ASP A 98 -4.03 -12.80 1.65
N ALA A 99 -4.48 -11.63 1.19
CA ALA A 99 -4.44 -10.40 1.98
C ALA A 99 -5.38 -10.45 3.20
N ALA A 100 -6.53 -11.12 3.10
CA ALA A 100 -7.44 -11.29 4.24
C ALA A 100 -6.87 -12.19 5.33
N ILE A 101 -6.06 -13.19 4.95
CA ILE A 101 -5.41 -14.13 5.90
C ILE A 101 -4.08 -13.55 6.42
N GLY A 102 -3.29 -12.91 5.55
CA GLY A 102 -2.01 -12.29 5.87
C GLY A 102 -2.09 -10.88 6.46
N GLY A 103 -3.26 -10.23 6.45
CA GLY A 103 -3.47 -8.81 6.78
C GLY A 103 -3.32 -8.41 8.25
N LYS A 104 -2.73 -9.24 9.12
CA LYS A 104 -2.37 -8.83 10.49
C LYS A 104 -1.18 -7.84 10.55
N THR A 105 -0.57 -7.51 9.42
CA THR A 105 0.62 -6.64 9.32
C THR A 105 0.45 -5.54 8.26
N GLY A 106 -0.67 -4.83 8.29
CA GLY A 106 -0.77 -3.48 7.72
C GLY A 106 -0.91 -2.51 8.88
N SER A 107 0.12 -1.71 9.15
CA SER A 107 0.09 -0.63 10.13
C SER A 107 -1.16 0.22 9.89
N THR A 108 -2.01 0.32 10.90
CA THR A 108 -3.12 1.27 10.94
C THR A 108 -2.59 2.64 10.54
N ILE A 109 -3.14 3.22 9.46
CA ILE A 109 -2.92 4.61 9.06
C ILE A 109 -3.10 5.47 10.34
N PRO A 110 -2.08 6.19 10.84
CA PRO A 110 -2.26 7.06 12.00
C PRO A 110 -3.05 8.30 11.54
N GLY A 111 -4.37 8.16 11.47
CA GLY A 111 -5.25 9.22 10.97
C GLY A 111 -6.71 9.07 11.36
N GLU A 112 -7.21 7.85 11.56
CA GLU A 112 -8.57 7.66 12.05
C GLU A 112 -8.55 7.32 13.53
N ARG A 113 -8.63 8.37 14.36
CA ARG A 113 -9.10 8.23 15.73
C ARG A 113 -10.53 7.71 15.65
N THR A 114 -10.71 6.39 15.71
CA THR A 114 -12.02 5.79 15.96
C THR A 114 -12.45 6.26 17.35
N SER A 115 -13.35 7.23 17.40
CA SER A 115 -14.06 7.61 18.63
C SER A 115 -15.01 6.48 19.00
N SER A 116 -14.49 5.40 19.57
CA SER A 116 -15.29 4.32 20.14
C SER A 116 -15.35 4.44 21.66
N GLY A 117 -16.46 5.03 22.13
CA GLY A 117 -17.23 4.54 23.27
C GLY A 117 -16.60 4.61 24.66
N HIS A 118 -16.64 5.78 25.28
CA HIS A 118 -16.72 5.85 26.75
C HIS A 118 -18.18 5.62 27.15
N SER A 119 -18.52 4.43 27.63
CA SER A 119 -19.75 4.18 28.38
C SER A 119 -19.59 4.76 29.80
N PRO A 120 -20.41 5.73 30.25
CA PRO A 120 -20.45 6.06 31.66
C PRO A 120 -21.26 4.99 32.39
N SER A 121 -20.65 4.33 33.37
CA SER A 121 -21.35 3.48 34.33
C SER A 121 -22.23 4.37 35.24
N PRO A 122 -23.47 3.99 35.58
CA PRO A 122 -24.22 4.68 36.62
C PRO A 122 -23.61 4.31 37.98
N GLY A 123 -23.06 5.30 38.68
CA GLY A 123 -22.68 5.19 40.09
C GLY A 123 -23.93 5.14 40.99
N PRO A 124 -23.85 4.52 42.17
CA PRO A 124 -25.00 4.32 43.05
C PRO A 124 -25.24 5.55 43.94
N SER A 125 -26.51 5.90 44.13
CA SER A 125 -27.01 6.71 45.25
C SER A 125 -28.48 6.42 45.44
#